data_AF-A0AAJ0UHT7-F1
#
_entry.id   AF-A0AAJ0UHT7-F1
#
_cell.length_a   1.000
_cell.length_b   1.000
_cell.length_c   1.000
_cell.angle_alpha   90.00
_cell.angle_beta   90.00
_cell.angle_gamma   90.00
#
_symmetry.space_group_name_H-M   'P 1'
#
loop_
_entity.id
_entity.type
_entity.pdbx_description
1 polymer ?
#
loop_
_entity_poly.entity_id
_entity_poly.type
_entity_poly.pdbx_seq_one_letter_code
_entity_poly.pdbx_strand_id
1 'polypeptide(L)' 'MSERCLRRKIQREWIARALERPARIEDDPDDADLAHVLCLVPERAFRVLRVIYNETVDPVAIVTAYFDDEVKDL' A
#
# COMPACT_ATOMS: atom_id res chain seq x y z
N MET A 1 -11.43 10.20 -5.93
CA MET A 1 -10.94 9.47 -4.74
C MET A 1 -11.95 8.37 -4.43
N SER A 2 -11.64 7.12 -4.74
CA SER A 2 -12.61 6.03 -4.64
C SER A 2 -12.96 5.71 -3.17
N GLU A 3 -14.25 5.52 -2.91
CA GLU A 3 -14.94 5.43 -1.61
C GLU A 3 -14.48 4.28 -0.68
N ARG A 4 -13.48 3.48 -1.07
CA ARG A 4 -13.09 2.27 -0.34
C ARG A 4 -12.00 2.48 0.74
N CYS A 5 -11.39 3.67 0.82
CA CYS A 5 -10.37 3.96 1.85
C CYS A 5 -10.98 4.27 3.24
N LEU A 6 -12.21 4.80 3.30
CA LEU A 6 -12.80 5.27 4.57
C LEU A 6 -13.20 4.14 5.53
N ARG A 7 -13.51 2.93 5.04
CA ARG A 7 -14.00 1.83 5.90
C ARG A 7 -12.93 1.06 6.68
N ARG A 8 -11.63 1.27 6.43
CA ARG A 8 -10.55 0.44 7.01
C ARG A 8 -9.65 1.13 8.05
N LYS A 9 -9.93 2.38 8.44
CA LYS A 9 -9.09 3.14 9.40
C LYS A 9 -7.60 3.18 9.00
N ILE A 10 -7.32 3.30 7.69
CA ILE A 10 -5.95 3.42 7.18
C ILE A 10 -5.62 4.90 7.15
N GLN A 11 -4.59 5.30 7.89
CA GLN A 11 -4.14 6.69 7.92
C GLN A 11 -3.36 7.01 6.65
N ARG A 12 -3.54 8.23 6.13
CA ARG A 12 -2.81 8.71 4.94
C ARG A 12 -1.30 8.73 5.17
N GLU A 13 -0.87 8.96 6.40
CA GLU A 13 0.54 8.95 6.79
C GLU A 13 1.20 7.58 6.60
N TRP A 14 0.48 6.49 6.86
CA TRP A 14 1.01 5.13 6.59
C TRP A 14 1.13 4.87 5.09
N ILE A 15 0.21 5.40 4.29
CA ILE A 15 0.28 5.29 2.82
C ILE A 15 1.49 6.09 2.30
N ALA A 16 1.67 7.32 2.75
CA ALA A 16 2.83 8.14 2.38
C ALA A 16 4.14 7.45 2.76
N ARG A 17 4.24 6.95 4.00
CA ARG A 17 5.41 6.19 4.47
C ARG A 17 5.67 4.94 3.63
N ALA A 18 4.63 4.22 3.21
CA ALA A 18 4.78 3.04 2.36
C ALA A 18 5.31 3.39 0.96
N LEU A 19 4.93 4.54 0.41
CA LEU A 19 5.46 5.03 -0.87
C LEU A 19 6.89 5.58 -0.74
N GLU A 20 7.20 6.30 0.33
CA GLU A 20 8.52 6.93 0.53
C GLU A 20 9.59 5.91 0.96
N ARG A 21 9.20 4.94 1.79
CA ARG A 21 10.10 3.93 2.37
C ARG A 21 9.42 2.55 2.38
N PRO A 22 9.19 1.97 1.19
CA PRO A 22 8.68 0.61 1.10
C PRO A 22 9.69 -0.36 1.72
N ALA A 23 9.21 -1.34 2.47
CA ALA A 23 10.03 -2.46 2.89
C ALA A 23 10.20 -3.47 1.74
N ARG A 24 9.18 -3.58 0.89
CA ARG A 24 9.20 -4.40 -0.32
C ARG A 24 8.34 -3.76 -1.40
N ILE A 25 8.77 -3.90 -2.65
CA ILE A 25 8.02 -3.51 -3.85
C ILE A 25 7.79 -4.79 -4.65
N GLU A 26 6.58 -4.99 -5.14
CA GLU A 26 6.18 -6.10 -6.00
C GLU A 26 5.40 -5.52 -7.19
N ASP A 27 5.64 -6.03 -8.39
CA ASP A 27 4.80 -5.72 -9.55
C ASP A 27 3.45 -6.44 -9.41
N ASP A 28 2.38 -5.85 -9.94
CA ASP A 28 1.10 -6.55 -10.05
C ASP A 28 1.17 -7.60 -11.19
N PRO A 29 0.81 -8.87 -10.94
CA PRO A 29 0.93 -9.94 -11.94
C PRO A 29 -0.12 -9.85 -13.06
N ASP A 30 -1.22 -9.13 -12.84
CA ASP A 30 -2.34 -8.99 -13.76
C ASP A 30 -2.30 -7.64 -14.51
N ASP A 31 -1.71 -6.60 -13.92
CA ASP A 31 -1.68 -5.24 -14.47
C ASP A 31 -0.28 -4.58 -14.37
N ALA A 32 0.42 -4.45 -15.50
CA ALA A 32 1.76 -3.88 -15.55
C ALA A 32 1.83 -2.37 -15.22
N ASP A 33 0.71 -1.67 -15.13
CA ASP A 33 0.67 -0.26 -14.73
C ASP A 33 0.56 -0.09 -13.20
N LEU A 34 0.39 -1.19 -12.46
CA LEU A 34 0.19 -1.20 -11.02
C LEU A 34 1.39 -1.77 -10.26
N ALA A 35 1.77 -1.07 -9.20
CA ALA A 35 2.80 -1.49 -8.27
C ALA A 35 2.23 -1.70 -6.86
N HIS A 36 2.74 -2.72 -6.18
CA HIS A 36 2.42 -3.07 -4.81
C HIS A 36 3.58 -2.72 -3.90
N VAL A 37 3.38 -1.81 -2.96
CA VAL A 37 4.34 -1.55 -1.90
C VAL A 37 3.84 -2.13 -0.58
N LEU A 38 4.74 -2.79 0.12
CA LEU A 38 4.51 -3.35 1.44
C LEU A 38 5.32 -2.56 2.45
N CYS A 39 4.68 -2.20 3.56
CA CYS A 39 5.32 -1.48 4.64
C CYS A 39 4.82 -2.00 5.99
N LEU A 40 5.72 -2.17 6.95
CA LEU A 40 5.34 -2.46 8.33
C LEU A 40 4.79 -1.19 8.99
N VAL A 41 3.67 -1.33 9.70
CA VAL A 41 3.07 -0.26 10.50
C VAL A 41 3.25 -0.59 11.99
N PRO A 42 4.32 -0.12 12.66
CA PRO A 42 4.56 -0.34 14.08
C PRO A 42 3.37 0.06 14.97
N GLU A 43 2.71 1.15 14.61
CA GLU A 43 1.54 1.72 15.29
C GLU A 43 0.31 0.79 15.26
N ARG A 44 0.35 -0.24 14.41
CA ARG A 44 -0.71 -1.24 14.28
C ARG A 44 -0.18 -2.65 14.54
N ALA A 45 0.62 -2.81 15.58
CA ALA A 45 1.22 -4.08 15.99
C ALA A 45 2.05 -4.73 14.85
N PHE A 46 2.82 -3.91 14.13
CA PHE A 46 3.68 -4.33 13.03
C PHE A 46 2.94 -5.06 11.90
N ARG A 47 1.65 -4.75 11.69
CA ARG A 47 0.92 -5.30 10.55
C ARG A 47 1.47 -4.74 9.25
N VAL A 48 1.49 -5.59 8.23
CA VAL A 48 1.93 -5.22 6.89
C VAL A 48 0.80 -4.46 6.20
N LEU A 49 1.08 -3.23 5.80
CA LEU A 49 0.22 -2.43 4.93
C LEU A 49 0.66 -2.65 3.49
N ARG A 50 -0.24 -3.20 2.67
CA ARG A 50 -0.08 -3.27 1.22
C ARG A 50 -0.80 -2.08 0.59
N VAL A 51 -0.07 -1.29 -0.19
CA VAL A 51 -0.61 -0.18 -0.97
C VAL A 51 -0.40 -0.49 -2.45
N ILE A 52 -1.49 -0.41 -3.20
CA ILE A 52 -1.52 -0.59 -4.64
C ILE A 52 -1.70 0.78 -5.25
N TYR A 53 -0.78 1.18 -6.12
CA TYR A 53 -0.85 2.45 -6.83
C TYR A 53 -0.49 2.26 -8.29
N ASN A 54 -1.05 3.13 -9.14
CA ASN A 54 -0.64 3.23 -10.53
C ASN A 54 0.61 4.12 -10.59
N GLU A 55 1.71 3.55 -11.09
CA GLU A 55 3.00 4.23 -11.20
C GLU A 55 3.18 4.99 -12.53
N THR A 56 2.28 4.78 -13.49
CA THR A 56 2.36 5.38 -14.83
C THR A 56 1.75 6.79 -14.90
N VAL A 57 1.15 7.27 -13.80
CA VAL A 57 0.56 8.61 -13.69
C VAL A 57 1.28 9.48 -12.64
N ASP A 58 1.44 10.77 -12.94
CA ASP A 58 2.01 11.76 -12.01
C ASP A 58 0.95 12.83 -11.64
N PRO A 59 0.62 13.01 -10.34
CA PRO A 59 1.10 12.25 -9.18
C PRO A 59 0.49 10.83 -9.13
N VAL A 60 1.24 9.88 -8.55
CA VAL A 60 0.83 8.47 -8.43
C VAL A 60 -0.58 8.32 -7.85
N ALA A 61 -1.41 7.50 -8.49
CA ALA A 61 -2.79 7.30 -8.09
C ALA A 61 -2.92 6.06 -7.20
N ILE A 62 -3.25 6.26 -5.92
CA ILE A 62 -3.54 5.15 -5.01
C ILE A 62 -4.84 4.47 -5.44
N VAL A 63 -4.73 3.21 -5.87
CA VAL A 63 -5.86 2.38 -6.28
C VAL A 63 -6.54 1.78 -5.06
N THR A 64 -5.75 1.16 -4.17
CA THR A 64 -6.25 0.58 -2.91
C THR A 64 -5.15 0.46 -1.87
N ALA A 65 -5.55 0.40 -0.59
CA ALA A 65 -4.65 0.11 0.51
C ALA A 65 -5.37 -0.78 1.53
N TYR A 66 -4.68 -1.78 2.06
CA TYR A 66 -5.22 -2.68 3.07
C TYR A 66 -4.11 -3.34 3.89
N PHE A 67 -4.45 -3.79 5.10
CA PHE A 67 -3.55 -4.61 5.89
C PHE A 67 -3.58 -6.04 5.37
N ASP A 68 -2.41 -6.57 5.05
CA ASP A 68 -2.19 -7.91 4.53
C ASP A 68 -1.63 -8.77 5.67
N ASP A 69 -2.46 -9.64 6.23
CA ASP A 69 -2.08 -10.54 7.34
C ASP A 69 -1.45 -11.86 6.83
N GLU A 70 -1.40 -12.07 5.51
CA GLU A 70 -0.78 -13.26 4.92
C GLU A 70 0.73 -13.11 4.76
N VAL A 71 1.22 -11.86 4.70
CA VAL A 71 2.66 -11.56 4.66
C VAL A 71 3.25 -11.72 6.06
N LYS A 72 4.03 -12.77 6.25
CA LYS A 72 4.67 -13.12 7.54
C LYS A 72 6.17 -12.82 7.60
N ASP A 73 6.78 -12.50 6.46
CA ASP A 73 8.23 -12.38 6.30
C ASP A 73 8.60 -11.04 5.67
N LEU A 74 8.47 -9.95 6.45
CA LEU A 74 8.87 -8.59 6.05
C LEU A 74 9.98 -8.02 6.95
#